data_AF-A0A960LMI5-F1
#
_entry.id   AF-A0A960LMI5-F1
#
_cell.length_a   1.000
_cell.length_b   1.000
_cell.length_c   1.000
_cell.angle_alpha   90.00
_cell.angle_beta   90.00
_cell.angle_gamma   90.00
#
_symmetry.space_group_name_H-M   'P 1'
#
loop_
_entity.id
_entity.type
_entity.pdbx_description
1 polymer ?
#
loop_
_entity_poly.entity_id
_entity_poly.type
_entity_poly.pdbx_seq_one_letter_code
_entity_poly.pdbx_strand_id
1 'polypeptide(L)'
;AEAEAYIASQDSDKASKLVGELLSSEGYVNHWFNYWADVLRLNRNANNSGFVAPHYAGFIKDALRENRPYDQFVRELLTTDGAAWDSGAIGYYLRDRGMPLDNMSNTVRIFLGTRLECAQCHDHPFDKWSQLDYFQMAAFSNEMQSNYRSPIGDKLKGVFKGRERKKNMAPGTREEQAAMREAFQEVMRPLRYTSIQREEKALRLPDDYQYDNAAPKQVVEPKTMFGDEAAPNLDAYAAWMTSKQNPRFSTVIANR
;
A
#
# COMPACT_ATOMS: atom_id res chain seq x y z
N ALA A 1 -35.99 8.22 -19.71
CA ALA A 1 -36.09 8.61 -18.29
C ALA A 1 -35.25 9.84 -17.98
N GLU A 2 -33.93 9.74 -17.78
CA GLU A 2 -33.08 10.89 -17.35
C GLU A 2 -33.02 12.02 -18.40
N ALA A 3 -32.73 11.69 -19.67
CA ALA A 3 -32.69 12.68 -20.76
C ALA A 3 -34.04 13.40 -20.98
N GLU A 4 -35.15 12.69 -20.81
CA GLU A 4 -36.51 13.25 -20.94
C GLU A 4 -36.80 14.22 -19.79
N ALA A 5 -36.43 13.86 -18.55
CA ALA A 5 -36.57 14.74 -17.39
C ALA A 5 -35.74 16.02 -17.54
N TYR A 6 -34.52 15.91 -18.06
CA TYR A 6 -33.65 17.05 -18.33
C TYR A 6 -34.20 18.00 -19.41
N ILE A 7 -34.74 17.44 -20.51
CA ILE A 7 -35.35 18.22 -21.59
C ILE A 7 -36.62 18.92 -21.11
N ALA A 8 -37.44 18.24 -20.32
CA ALA A 8 -38.69 18.78 -19.78
C ALA A 8 -38.47 19.89 -18.73
N SER A 9 -37.37 19.83 -17.98
CA SER A 9 -37.06 20.83 -16.95
C SER A 9 -36.87 22.25 -17.53
N GLN A 10 -37.53 23.22 -16.90
CA GLN A 10 -37.44 24.65 -17.20
C GLN A 10 -36.53 25.41 -16.22
N ASP A 11 -35.89 24.70 -15.29
CA ASP A 11 -35.02 25.31 -14.30
C ASP A 11 -33.78 25.91 -14.97
N SER A 12 -33.39 27.12 -14.55
CA SER A 12 -32.20 27.79 -15.07
C SER A 12 -30.89 27.07 -14.69
N ASP A 13 -30.91 26.24 -13.65
CA ASP A 13 -29.77 25.47 -13.13
C ASP A 13 -29.86 23.96 -13.42
N LYS A 14 -30.75 23.53 -14.33
CA LYS A 14 -30.98 22.11 -14.64
C LYS A 14 -29.72 21.33 -15.03
N ALA A 15 -28.76 21.96 -15.70
CA ALA A 15 -27.48 21.36 -16.06
C ALA A 15 -26.64 21.05 -14.82
N SER A 16 -26.52 22.00 -13.90
CA SER A 16 -25.79 21.82 -12.65
C SER A 16 -26.44 20.77 -11.76
N LYS A 17 -27.79 20.73 -11.70
CA LYS A 17 -28.54 19.69 -10.99
C LYS A 17 -28.25 18.30 -11.55
N LEU A 18 -28.37 18.11 -12.87
CA LEU A 18 -28.08 16.83 -13.51
C LEU A 18 -26.63 16.39 -13.27
N VAL A 19 -25.66 17.31 -13.39
CA VAL A 19 -24.26 17.00 -13.09
C VAL A 19 -24.09 16.57 -11.63
N GLY A 20 -24.72 17.27 -10.69
CA GLY A 20 -24.69 16.89 -9.27
C GLY A 20 -25.28 15.51 -9.00
N GLU A 21 -26.41 15.19 -9.63
CA GLU A 21 -27.05 13.87 -9.53
C GLU A 21 -26.16 12.76 -10.10
N LEU A 22 -25.59 12.98 -11.29
CA LEU A 22 -24.70 12.02 -11.94
C LEU A 22 -23.43 11.76 -11.12
N LEU A 23 -22.78 12.83 -10.63
CA LEU A 23 -21.58 12.73 -9.79
C LEU A 23 -21.87 12.05 -8.44
N SER A 24 -23.08 12.17 -7.91
CA SER A 24 -23.48 11.51 -6.65
C SER A 24 -24.01 10.09 -6.82
N SER A 25 -24.06 9.58 -8.06
CA SER A 25 -24.67 8.28 -8.35
C SER A 25 -23.73 7.10 -8.12
N GLU A 26 -24.29 5.92 -7.84
CA GLU A 26 -23.52 4.66 -7.86
C GLU A 26 -22.98 4.33 -9.26
N GLY A 27 -23.58 4.88 -10.33
CA GLY A 27 -23.04 4.79 -11.68
C GLY A 27 -21.66 5.42 -11.79
N TYR A 28 -21.50 6.64 -11.24
CA TYR A 28 -20.21 7.33 -11.15
C TYR A 28 -19.18 6.53 -10.34
N VAL A 29 -19.58 6.06 -9.14
CA VAL A 29 -18.70 5.27 -8.26
C VAL A 29 -18.21 4.01 -8.97
N ASN A 30 -19.09 3.24 -9.60
CA ASN A 30 -18.70 1.99 -10.27
C ASN A 30 -17.87 2.23 -11.54
N HIS A 31 -18.13 3.31 -12.29
CA HIS A 31 -17.32 3.68 -13.44
C HIS A 31 -15.87 4.01 -13.04
N TRP A 32 -15.71 4.96 -12.12
CA TRP A 32 -14.39 5.40 -11.65
C TRP A 32 -13.67 4.36 -10.80
N PHE A 33 -14.42 3.48 -10.12
CA PHE A 33 -13.82 2.36 -9.40
C PHE A 33 -13.01 1.46 -10.34
N ASN A 34 -13.48 1.18 -11.55
CA ASN A 34 -12.73 0.32 -12.48
C ASN A 34 -11.40 0.95 -12.87
N TYR A 35 -11.38 2.26 -13.13
CA TYR A 35 -10.15 3.00 -13.39
C TYR A 35 -9.18 2.92 -12.21
N TRP A 36 -9.64 3.26 -11.01
CA TRP A 36 -8.78 3.26 -9.82
C TRP A 36 -8.35 1.86 -9.39
N ALA A 37 -9.21 0.85 -9.54
CA ALA A 37 -8.87 -0.54 -9.29
C ALA A 37 -7.72 -1.01 -10.19
N ASP A 38 -7.72 -0.61 -11.46
CA ASP A 38 -6.62 -0.93 -12.39
C ASP A 38 -5.34 -0.16 -12.04
N VAL A 39 -5.43 1.17 -11.92
CA VAL A 39 -4.28 2.04 -11.60
C VAL A 39 -3.61 1.64 -10.28
N LEU A 40 -4.41 1.29 -9.27
CA LEU A 40 -3.93 0.90 -7.95
C LEU A 40 -3.65 -0.61 -7.84
N ARG A 41 -3.72 -1.33 -8.96
CA ARG A 41 -3.43 -2.76 -9.11
C ARG A 41 -4.18 -3.62 -8.09
N LEU A 42 -5.47 -3.34 -7.92
CA LEU A 42 -6.36 -4.15 -7.11
C LEU A 42 -6.45 -5.55 -7.73
N ASN A 43 -5.94 -6.54 -7.01
CA ASN A 43 -5.91 -7.92 -7.47
C ASN A 43 -6.64 -8.81 -6.47
N ARG A 44 -7.72 -9.44 -6.93
CA ARG A 44 -8.56 -10.37 -6.15
C ARG A 44 -7.79 -11.60 -5.64
N ASN A 45 -6.75 -12.01 -6.37
CA ASN A 45 -5.94 -13.19 -6.07
C ASN A 45 -4.61 -12.86 -5.40
N ALA A 46 -4.30 -11.56 -5.21
CA ALA A 46 -3.06 -11.18 -4.53
C ALA A 46 -3.03 -11.81 -3.13
N ASN A 47 -2.02 -12.65 -2.90
CA ASN A 47 -1.65 -13.24 -1.61
C ASN A 47 -2.66 -14.23 -1.00
N ASN A 48 -3.55 -14.82 -1.79
CA ASN A 48 -4.48 -15.85 -1.33
C ASN A 48 -5.32 -15.41 -0.10
N SER A 49 -5.46 -14.09 0.08
CA SER A 49 -6.18 -13.48 1.18
C SER A 49 -7.48 -12.92 0.61
N GLY A 50 -8.48 -13.78 0.50
CA GLY A 50 -9.84 -13.40 0.06
C GLY A 50 -10.50 -12.32 0.92
N PHE A 51 -9.82 -11.88 1.99
CA PHE A 51 -10.23 -10.82 2.90
C PHE A 51 -9.67 -9.44 2.51
N VAL A 52 -8.42 -9.34 2.05
CA VAL A 52 -7.78 -8.03 1.79
C VAL A 52 -8.40 -7.32 0.58
N ALA A 53 -8.61 -8.05 -0.53
CA ALA A 53 -9.08 -7.44 -1.76
C ALA A 53 -10.49 -6.81 -1.65
N PRO A 54 -11.48 -7.42 -0.97
CA PRO A 54 -12.77 -6.77 -0.71
C PRO A 54 -12.66 -5.50 0.13
N HIS A 55 -11.84 -5.49 1.18
CA HIS A 55 -11.65 -4.28 2.01
C HIS A 55 -10.97 -3.17 1.22
N TYR A 56 -9.96 -3.50 0.42
CA TYR A 56 -9.30 -2.53 -0.44
C TYR A 56 -10.24 -1.99 -1.52
N ALA A 57 -11.08 -2.85 -2.12
CA ALA A 57 -12.13 -2.42 -3.04
C ALA A 57 -13.13 -1.48 -2.38
N GLY A 58 -13.57 -1.82 -1.15
CA GLY A 58 -14.44 -1.00 -0.33
C GLY A 58 -13.85 0.38 -0.10
N PHE A 59 -12.60 0.44 0.36
CA PHE A 59 -11.87 1.69 0.57
C PHE A 59 -11.86 2.60 -0.67
N ILE A 60 -11.56 2.06 -1.85
CA ILE A 60 -11.54 2.84 -3.10
C ILE A 60 -12.95 3.33 -3.44
N LYS A 61 -13.99 2.48 -3.32
CA LYS A 61 -15.38 2.87 -3.59
C LYS A 61 -15.87 3.94 -2.61
N ASP A 62 -15.50 3.82 -1.35
CA ASP A 62 -15.90 4.77 -0.30
C ASP A 62 -15.24 6.12 -0.53
N ALA A 63 -13.95 6.15 -0.86
CA ALA A 63 -13.25 7.39 -1.23
C ALA A 63 -13.90 8.09 -2.44
N LEU A 64 -14.38 7.33 -3.43
CA LEU A 64 -15.11 7.89 -4.58
C LEU A 64 -16.50 8.40 -4.19
N ARG A 65 -17.25 7.63 -3.38
CA ARG A 65 -18.60 8.00 -2.94
C ARG A 65 -18.60 9.24 -2.06
N GLU A 66 -17.58 9.39 -1.22
CA GLU A 66 -17.39 10.53 -0.32
C GLU A 66 -16.78 11.75 -1.02
N ASN A 67 -16.41 11.62 -2.30
CA ASN A 67 -15.65 12.63 -3.04
C ASN A 67 -14.40 13.09 -2.24
N ARG A 68 -13.66 12.11 -1.71
CA ARG A 68 -12.51 12.35 -0.83
C ARG A 68 -11.47 13.20 -1.56
N PRO A 69 -10.92 14.25 -0.93
CA PRO A 69 -9.83 15.02 -1.52
C PRO A 69 -8.68 14.12 -1.94
N TYR A 70 -8.17 14.31 -3.16
CA TYR A 70 -7.18 13.41 -3.75
C TYR A 70 -5.90 13.29 -2.91
N ASP A 71 -5.46 14.40 -2.30
CA ASP A 71 -4.33 14.43 -1.38
C ASP A 71 -4.57 13.61 -0.10
N GLN A 72 -5.81 13.56 0.40
CA GLN A 72 -6.15 12.72 1.56
C GLN A 72 -6.20 11.25 1.17
N PHE A 73 -6.84 10.93 0.04
CA PHE A 73 -6.86 9.58 -0.52
C PHE A 73 -5.46 9.00 -0.71
N VAL A 74 -4.53 9.78 -1.29
CA VAL A 74 -3.15 9.33 -1.49
C VAL A 74 -2.37 9.24 -0.19
N ARG A 75 -2.53 10.19 0.73
CA ARG A 75 -1.87 10.09 2.05
C ARG A 75 -2.30 8.83 2.79
N GLU A 76 -3.59 8.52 2.81
CA GLU A 76 -4.10 7.29 3.44
C GLU A 76 -3.52 6.02 2.81
N LEU A 77 -3.39 5.96 1.47
CA LEU A 77 -2.75 4.83 0.80
C LEU A 77 -1.28 4.63 1.23
N LEU A 78 -0.56 5.73 1.46
CA LEU A 78 0.86 5.71 1.78
C LEU A 78 1.16 5.49 3.27
N THR A 79 0.28 5.91 4.18
CA THR A 79 0.60 5.92 5.62
C THR A 79 -0.17 4.90 6.43
N THR A 80 -1.19 4.23 5.87
CA THR A 80 -2.03 3.30 6.64
C THR A 80 -1.28 1.99 6.91
N ASP A 81 -1.09 1.69 8.20
CA ASP A 81 -0.73 0.38 8.73
C ASP A 81 -1.90 -0.24 9.55
N GLY A 82 -1.73 -1.48 10.01
CA GLY A 82 -2.77 -2.24 10.71
C GLY A 82 -3.31 -3.43 9.92
N ALA A 83 -4.49 -3.90 10.30
CA ALA A 83 -5.19 -5.02 9.68
C ALA A 83 -6.17 -4.56 8.61
N ALA A 84 -6.56 -5.46 7.70
CA ALA A 84 -7.46 -5.13 6.59
C ALA A 84 -8.87 -4.69 7.04
N TRP A 85 -9.27 -5.07 8.27
CA TRP A 85 -10.52 -4.61 8.87
C TRP A 85 -10.41 -3.24 9.52
N ASP A 86 -9.21 -2.79 9.88
CA ASP A 86 -8.99 -1.45 10.45
C ASP A 86 -9.12 -0.40 9.34
N SER A 87 -8.50 -0.67 8.20
CA SER A 87 -8.65 0.14 6.99
C SER A 87 -8.32 -0.67 5.74
N GLY A 88 -9.15 -0.54 4.70
CA GLY A 88 -8.88 -1.16 3.40
C GLY A 88 -7.67 -0.59 2.67
N ALA A 89 -7.20 0.61 3.04
CA ALA A 89 -6.04 1.27 2.41
C ALA A 89 -4.76 0.44 2.48
N ILE A 90 -4.62 -0.43 3.49
CA ILE A 90 -3.46 -1.33 3.61
C ILE A 90 -3.29 -2.25 2.39
N GLY A 91 -4.36 -2.44 1.61
CA GLY A 91 -4.32 -3.14 0.33
C GLY A 91 -3.29 -2.56 -0.64
N TYR A 92 -2.96 -1.27 -0.50
CA TYR A 92 -1.95 -0.59 -1.30
C TYR A 92 -0.56 -1.20 -1.18
N TYR A 93 -0.11 -1.49 0.04
CA TYR A 93 1.15 -2.20 0.28
C TYR A 93 1.00 -3.71 0.09
N LEU A 94 -0.13 -4.27 0.50
CA LEU A 94 -0.36 -5.71 0.40
C LEU A 94 -0.46 -6.22 -1.03
N ARG A 95 -0.81 -5.40 -2.03
CA ARG A 95 -0.79 -5.83 -3.44
C ARG A 95 0.60 -6.27 -3.91
N ASP A 96 1.66 -5.72 -3.31
CA ASP A 96 3.08 -5.97 -3.62
C ASP A 96 3.78 -6.64 -2.42
N ARG A 97 3.07 -7.52 -1.71
CA ARG A 97 3.56 -8.19 -0.50
C ARG A 97 4.93 -8.86 -0.73
N GLY A 98 5.89 -8.54 0.13
CA GLY A 98 7.26 -9.06 0.03
C GLY A 98 8.12 -8.37 -1.03
N MET A 99 7.58 -7.38 -1.74
CA MET A 99 8.25 -6.63 -2.81
C MET A 99 8.13 -5.11 -2.55
N PRO A 100 8.69 -4.58 -1.44
CA PRO A 100 8.56 -3.15 -1.09
C PRO A 100 9.21 -2.22 -2.13
N LEU A 101 10.30 -2.68 -2.77
CA LEU A 101 10.97 -1.98 -3.87
C LEU A 101 10.03 -1.80 -5.07
N ASP A 102 9.32 -2.86 -5.49
CA ASP A 102 8.36 -2.78 -6.59
C ASP A 102 7.16 -1.90 -6.22
N ASN A 103 6.75 -1.90 -4.95
CA ASN A 103 5.72 -0.99 -4.47
C ASN A 103 6.14 0.48 -4.65
N MET A 104 7.38 0.84 -4.31
CA MET A 104 7.91 2.19 -4.53
C MET A 104 7.94 2.54 -6.03
N SER A 105 8.44 1.64 -6.89
CA SER A 105 8.45 1.87 -8.34
C SER A 105 7.05 2.20 -8.87
N ASN A 106 6.04 1.43 -8.44
CA ASN A 106 4.65 1.68 -8.79
C ASN A 106 4.12 2.98 -8.18
N THR A 107 4.49 3.31 -6.94
CA THR A 107 4.09 4.54 -6.26
C THR A 107 4.52 5.77 -7.06
N VAL A 108 5.79 5.82 -7.45
CA VAL A 108 6.35 6.91 -8.26
C VAL A 108 5.70 6.96 -9.64
N ARG A 109 5.47 5.80 -10.28
CA ARG A 109 4.78 5.75 -11.57
C ARG A 109 3.35 6.25 -11.50
N ILE A 110 2.60 5.86 -10.46
CA ILE A 110 1.19 6.21 -10.30
C ILE A 110 1.05 7.71 -10.01
N PHE A 111 1.78 8.22 -9.02
CA PHE A 111 1.55 9.57 -8.48
C PHE A 111 2.46 10.65 -9.06
N LEU A 112 3.65 10.29 -9.55
CA LEU A 112 4.63 11.25 -10.08
C LEU A 112 4.86 11.10 -11.59
N GLY A 113 4.24 10.09 -12.22
CA GLY A 113 4.29 9.87 -13.67
C GLY A 113 5.70 9.56 -14.17
N THR A 114 6.57 9.04 -13.31
CA THR A 114 7.98 8.74 -13.62
C THR A 114 8.24 7.25 -13.44
N ARG A 115 9.00 6.68 -14.35
CA ARG A 115 9.39 5.26 -14.32
C ARG A 115 10.77 5.15 -13.67
N LEU A 116 10.85 4.42 -12.57
CA LEU A 116 12.10 4.16 -11.85
C LEU A 116 12.46 2.67 -11.81
N GLU A 117 11.67 1.81 -12.46
CA GLU A 117 11.83 0.35 -12.39
C GLU A 117 13.23 -0.09 -12.87
N CYS A 118 13.79 0.54 -13.92
CA CYS A 118 15.12 0.22 -14.40
C CYS A 118 16.21 0.61 -13.38
N ALA A 119 16.01 1.72 -12.67
CA ALA A 119 16.90 2.23 -11.64
C ALA A 119 17.00 1.31 -10.41
N GLN A 120 16.17 0.27 -10.31
CA GLN A 120 16.29 -0.74 -9.24
C GLN A 120 17.59 -1.54 -9.34
N CYS A 121 18.04 -1.86 -10.56
CA CYS A 121 19.18 -2.74 -10.81
C CYS A 121 20.42 -2.01 -11.36
N HIS A 122 20.22 -0.91 -12.09
CA HIS A 122 21.29 -0.12 -12.69
C HIS A 122 20.79 1.31 -12.94
N ASP A 123 21.69 2.29 -13.05
CA ASP A 123 21.34 3.66 -13.47
C ASP A 123 20.42 3.66 -14.70
N HIS A 124 19.38 4.49 -14.69
CA HIS A 124 18.37 4.48 -15.72
C HIS A 124 18.99 4.80 -17.10
N PRO A 125 18.78 3.98 -18.14
CA PRO A 125 19.54 4.08 -19.39
C PRO A 125 19.16 5.29 -20.26
N PHE A 126 17.97 5.85 -20.03
CA PHE A 126 17.39 6.94 -20.84
C PHE A 126 16.92 8.13 -20.01
N ASP A 127 17.25 8.19 -18.72
CA ASP A 127 16.84 9.26 -17.81
C ASP A 127 17.97 9.51 -16.81
N LYS A 128 17.91 10.63 -16.10
CA LYS A 128 18.97 11.09 -15.18
C LYS A 128 19.01 10.35 -13.84
N TRP A 129 18.09 9.43 -13.60
CA TRP A 129 17.95 8.77 -12.30
C TRP A 129 18.99 7.69 -12.11
N SER A 130 19.80 7.83 -11.07
CA SER A 130 20.75 6.81 -10.66
C SER A 130 20.06 5.69 -9.87
N GLN A 131 20.76 4.56 -9.72
CA GLN A 131 20.34 3.50 -8.81
C GLN A 131 20.24 4.03 -7.37
N LEU A 132 21.14 4.91 -6.95
CA LEU A 132 21.07 5.54 -5.63
C LEU A 132 19.77 6.33 -5.44
N ASP A 133 19.36 7.14 -6.42
CA ASP A 133 18.11 7.93 -6.34
C ASP A 133 16.89 7.03 -6.14
N TYR A 134 16.88 5.86 -6.80
CA TYR A 134 15.83 4.86 -6.62
C TYR A 134 15.78 4.34 -5.18
N PHE A 135 16.92 3.91 -4.64
CA PHE A 135 16.96 3.40 -3.26
C PHE A 135 16.65 4.51 -2.25
N GLN A 136 17.02 5.76 -2.51
CA GLN A 136 16.67 6.89 -1.66
C GLN A 136 15.16 7.15 -1.60
N MET A 137 14.47 7.02 -2.74
CA MET A 137 13.00 7.05 -2.76
C MET A 137 12.41 5.86 -2.01
N ALA A 138 12.91 4.65 -2.27
CA ALA A 138 12.41 3.41 -1.64
C ALA A 138 12.61 3.38 -0.12
N ALA A 139 13.63 4.07 0.40
CA ALA A 139 13.92 4.12 1.82
C ALA A 139 12.78 4.73 2.65
N PHE A 140 11.98 5.66 2.10
CA PHE A 140 10.85 6.27 2.82
C PHE A 140 9.78 5.26 3.27
N SER A 141 9.50 4.26 2.44
CA SER A 141 8.45 3.27 2.72
C SER A 141 8.99 1.91 3.12
N ASN A 142 10.31 1.78 3.32
CA ASN A 142 10.91 0.51 3.72
C ASN A 142 10.49 0.09 5.14
N GLU A 143 9.95 1.01 5.95
CA GLU A 143 9.33 0.67 7.23
C GLU A 143 8.02 -0.11 7.10
N MET A 144 7.33 -0.05 5.94
CA MET A 144 6.03 -0.71 5.74
C MET A 144 6.21 -2.19 5.45
N GLN A 145 6.14 -3.02 6.49
CA GLN A 145 6.37 -4.46 6.40
C GLN A 145 5.06 -5.24 6.50
N SER A 146 4.90 -6.18 5.57
CA SER A 146 3.77 -7.11 5.61
C SER A 146 4.04 -8.23 6.61
N ASN A 147 3.19 -8.32 7.62
CA ASN A 147 3.29 -9.33 8.66
C ASN A 147 2.06 -10.22 8.71
N TYR A 148 2.31 -11.48 9.02
CA TYR A 148 1.28 -12.48 9.21
C TYR A 148 0.97 -12.56 10.71
N ARG A 149 -0.08 -11.88 11.17
CA ARG A 149 -0.41 -11.81 12.60
C ARG A 149 -1.55 -12.77 12.95
N SER A 150 -1.42 -13.39 14.11
CA SER A 150 -2.54 -14.00 14.81
C SER A 150 -2.56 -13.42 16.23
N PRO A 151 -3.49 -12.52 16.56
CA PRO A 151 -3.61 -11.91 17.88
C PRO A 151 -3.80 -12.97 18.98
N ILE A 152 -4.48 -14.06 18.62
CA ILE A 152 -4.60 -15.25 19.47
C ILE A 152 -3.25 -15.97 19.56
N GLY A 153 -2.52 -16.12 18.45
CA GLY A 153 -1.15 -16.66 18.45
C GLY A 153 -0.16 -15.86 19.32
N ASP A 154 -0.23 -14.53 19.33
CA ASP A 154 0.63 -13.67 20.15
C ASP A 154 0.25 -13.76 21.63
N LYS A 155 -1.05 -13.73 21.96
CA LYS A 155 -1.54 -13.97 23.33
C LYS A 155 -1.22 -15.38 23.82
N LEU A 156 -1.39 -16.40 22.97
CA LEU A 156 -1.05 -17.80 23.28
C LEU A 156 0.46 -17.94 23.47
N LYS A 157 1.32 -17.34 22.63
CA LYS A 157 2.78 -17.31 22.85
C LYS A 157 3.12 -16.72 24.22
N GLY A 158 2.44 -15.66 24.67
CA GLY A 158 2.58 -15.11 26.02
C GLY A 158 2.14 -16.08 27.13
N VAL A 159 1.00 -16.74 26.96
CA VAL A 159 0.47 -17.75 27.91
C VAL A 159 1.34 -19.00 27.97
N PHE A 160 1.90 -19.46 26.85
CA PHE A 160 2.80 -20.61 26.76
C PHE A 160 4.22 -20.29 27.25
N LYS A 161 4.75 -19.07 26.98
CA LYS A 161 6.00 -18.60 27.60
C LYS A 161 5.88 -18.48 29.12
N GLY A 162 4.73 -18.04 29.64
CA GLY A 162 4.44 -18.05 31.08
C GLY A 162 4.30 -19.46 31.70
N ARG A 163 4.22 -20.51 30.86
CA ARG A 163 4.02 -21.91 31.27
C ARG A 163 5.29 -22.77 31.19
N GLU A 164 6.48 -22.18 31.01
CA GLU A 164 7.78 -22.87 31.10
C GLU A 164 8.13 -23.41 32.52
N ARG A 165 7.14 -23.60 33.41
CA ARG A 165 7.32 -24.21 34.73
C ARG A 165 6.31 -25.30 35.08
N LYS A 166 5.83 -26.10 34.11
CA LYS A 166 5.27 -27.43 34.43
C LYS A 166 6.00 -28.53 33.65
N LYS A 167 7.01 -29.09 34.32
CA LYS A 167 7.90 -30.20 33.90
C LYS A 167 7.23 -31.57 33.63
N ASN A 168 5.91 -31.66 33.45
CA ASN A 168 5.19 -32.95 33.49
C ASN A 168 4.29 -33.21 32.28
N MET A 169 4.77 -33.01 31.06
CA MET A 169 4.22 -33.69 29.87
C MET A 169 5.35 -34.51 29.24
N ALA A 170 5.15 -35.81 29.11
CA ALA A 170 6.04 -36.66 28.32
C ALA A 170 6.07 -36.11 26.89
N PRO A 171 7.25 -35.85 26.29
CA PRO A 171 7.31 -35.42 24.91
C PRO A 171 6.80 -36.59 24.07
N GLY A 172 5.64 -36.42 23.42
CA GLY A 172 5.14 -37.37 22.42
C GLY A 172 6.18 -37.59 21.32
N THR A 173 6.00 -38.62 20.50
CA THR A 173 6.92 -38.94 19.41
C THR A 173 7.06 -37.75 18.45
N ARG A 174 8.16 -37.71 17.68
CA ARG A 174 8.41 -36.62 16.71
C ARG A 174 7.28 -36.46 15.70
N GLU A 175 6.62 -37.57 15.34
CA GLU A 175 5.44 -37.60 14.46
C GLU A 175 4.20 -37.02 15.12
N GLU A 176 3.91 -37.38 16.38
CA GLU A 176 2.78 -36.80 17.13
C GLU A 176 2.95 -35.29 17.34
N GLN A 177 4.18 -34.83 17.59
CA GLN A 177 4.48 -33.39 17.69
C GLN A 177 4.32 -32.68 16.34
N ALA A 178 4.66 -33.32 15.22
CA ALA A 178 4.47 -32.77 13.89
C ALA A 178 2.98 -32.67 13.53
N ALA A 179 2.22 -33.75 13.77
CA ALA A 179 0.77 -33.78 13.55
C ALA A 179 0.02 -32.77 14.42
N MET A 180 0.44 -32.58 15.69
CA MET A 180 -0.14 -31.57 16.56
C MET A 180 0.17 -30.14 16.08
N ARG A 181 1.38 -29.88 15.54
CA ARG A 181 1.72 -28.59 14.93
C ARG A 181 0.91 -28.32 13.67
N GLU A 182 0.71 -29.34 12.84
CA GLU A 182 -0.09 -29.25 11.61
C GLU A 182 -1.57 -28.98 11.92
N ALA A 183 -2.17 -29.77 12.82
CA ALA A 183 -3.55 -29.55 13.26
C ALA A 183 -3.73 -28.16 13.91
N PHE A 184 -2.78 -27.72 14.72
CA PHE A 184 -2.80 -26.36 15.28
C PHE A 184 -2.67 -25.30 14.20
N GLN A 185 -1.82 -25.50 13.18
CA GLN A 185 -1.70 -24.58 12.06
C GLN A 185 -3.00 -24.47 11.26
N GLU A 186 -3.68 -25.59 10.97
CA GLU A 186 -4.95 -25.61 10.25
C GLU A 186 -6.09 -24.97 11.06
N VAL A 187 -6.18 -25.26 12.37
CA VAL A 187 -7.16 -24.60 13.26
C VAL A 187 -6.91 -23.10 13.36
N MET A 188 -5.64 -22.68 13.39
CA MET A 188 -5.28 -21.28 13.50
C MET A 188 -5.29 -20.55 12.15
N ARG A 189 -5.33 -21.26 11.02
CA ARG A 189 -5.25 -20.70 9.65
C ARG A 189 -6.33 -19.66 9.33
N PRO A 190 -7.59 -19.80 9.79
CA PRO A 190 -8.61 -18.77 9.61
C PRO A 190 -8.43 -17.55 10.52
N LEU A 191 -7.73 -17.71 11.66
CA LEU A 191 -7.49 -16.66 12.68
C LEU A 191 -6.21 -15.86 12.43
N ARG A 192 -5.76 -15.93 11.19
CA ARG A 192 -4.41 -15.66 10.75
C ARG A 192 -4.62 -14.67 9.61
N TYR A 193 -4.29 -13.40 9.83
CA TYR A 193 -4.56 -12.32 8.87
C TYR A 193 -3.28 -11.61 8.50
N THR A 194 -3.31 -11.04 7.30
CA THR A 194 -2.22 -10.21 6.81
C THR A 194 -2.44 -8.78 7.28
N SER A 195 -1.40 -8.19 7.84
CA SER A 195 -1.36 -6.81 8.30
C SER A 195 -0.15 -6.09 7.72
N ILE A 196 -0.21 -4.77 7.67
CA ILE A 196 0.98 -3.93 7.51
C ILE A 196 1.38 -3.43 8.89
N GLN A 197 2.67 -3.40 9.18
CA GLN A 197 3.21 -2.79 10.39
C GLN A 197 4.39 -1.92 10.01
N ARG A 198 4.54 -0.81 10.73
CA ARG A 198 5.72 0.03 10.65
C ARG A 198 6.83 -0.60 11.49
N GLU A 199 7.95 -0.92 10.86
CA GLU A 199 9.15 -1.45 11.49
C GLU A 199 10.32 -0.49 11.26
N GLU A 200 11.13 -0.24 12.28
CA GLU A 200 12.40 0.50 12.14
C GLU A 200 13.39 -0.33 11.33
N LYS A 201 13.28 -0.24 10.00
CA LYS A 201 14.06 -1.04 9.05
C LYS A 201 14.72 -0.12 8.05
N ALA A 202 16.01 0.11 8.24
CA ALA A 202 16.84 0.82 7.29
C ALA A 202 16.98 0.03 5.98
N LEU A 203 16.84 0.70 4.84
CA LEU A 203 17.12 0.13 3.53
C LEU A 203 18.64 0.13 3.28
N ARG A 204 19.16 -0.92 2.64
CA ARG A 204 20.58 -1.03 2.30
C ARG A 204 20.73 -1.27 0.80
N LEU A 205 21.81 -0.76 0.24
CA LEU A 205 22.17 -1.04 -1.15
C LEU A 205 22.51 -2.53 -1.34
N PRO A 206 22.33 -3.06 -2.57
CA PRO A 206 22.71 -4.43 -2.91
C PRO A 206 24.19 -4.74 -2.62
N ASP A 207 24.49 -6.01 -2.44
CA ASP A 207 25.85 -6.52 -2.23
C ASP A 207 26.74 -6.31 -3.47
N ASP A 208 26.12 -6.26 -4.63
CA ASP A 208 26.73 -6.11 -5.96
C ASP A 208 26.61 -4.68 -6.51
N TYR A 209 26.36 -3.67 -5.65
CA TYR A 209 26.31 -2.27 -6.06
C TYR A 209 27.64 -1.82 -6.72
N GLN A 210 27.58 -1.28 -7.95
CA GLN A 210 28.76 -1.06 -8.80
C GLN A 210 29.16 0.41 -9.00
N TYR A 211 28.42 1.36 -8.41
CA TYR A 211 28.63 2.79 -8.67
C TYR A 211 29.45 3.47 -7.58
N ASP A 212 30.26 4.46 -7.96
CA ASP A 212 31.20 5.15 -7.05
C ASP A 212 30.51 6.11 -6.06
N ASN A 213 29.21 6.36 -6.21
CA ASN A 213 28.44 7.30 -5.39
C ASN A 213 27.97 6.73 -4.04
N ALA A 214 28.16 5.43 -3.79
CA ALA A 214 27.88 4.77 -2.52
C ALA A 214 28.57 3.40 -2.42
N ALA A 215 28.75 2.88 -1.20
CA ALA A 215 29.33 1.56 -0.99
C ALA A 215 28.26 0.44 -1.01
N PRO A 216 28.60 -0.79 -1.44
CA PRO A 216 27.73 -1.95 -1.23
C PRO A 216 27.30 -2.10 0.23
N LYS A 217 26.04 -2.53 0.47
CA LYS A 217 25.42 -2.68 1.81
C LYS A 217 25.29 -1.40 2.63
N GLN A 218 25.67 -0.24 2.09
CA GLN A 218 25.52 1.04 2.76
C GLN A 218 24.05 1.29 3.10
N VAL A 219 23.79 1.83 4.30
CA VAL A 219 22.46 2.30 4.68
C VAL A 219 22.09 3.49 3.83
N VAL A 220 20.89 3.47 3.26
CA VAL A 220 20.39 4.51 2.37
C VAL A 220 19.53 5.49 3.16
N GLU A 221 19.96 6.75 3.19
CA GLU A 221 19.17 7.84 3.73
C GLU A 221 18.05 8.23 2.74
N PRO A 222 16.79 8.37 3.20
CA PRO A 222 15.70 8.77 2.32
C PRO A 222 15.91 10.15 1.72
N LYS A 223 15.59 10.31 0.42
CA LYS A 223 15.66 11.59 -0.27
C LYS A 223 14.60 11.68 -1.36
N THR A 224 13.95 12.83 -1.47
CA THR A 224 12.92 13.07 -2.49
C THR A 224 13.56 13.35 -3.85
N MET A 225 12.93 12.83 -4.90
CA MET A 225 13.45 12.95 -6.27
C MET A 225 13.12 14.29 -6.96
N PHE A 226 12.17 15.06 -6.42
CA PHE A 226 11.72 16.34 -6.98
C PHE A 226 11.55 17.41 -5.91
N GLY A 227 11.82 18.67 -6.29
CA GLY A 227 11.50 19.83 -5.47
C GLY A 227 12.19 19.80 -4.11
N ASP A 228 11.48 20.24 -3.08
CA ASP A 228 11.98 20.33 -1.72
C ASP A 228 12.20 18.93 -1.09
N GLU A 229 13.18 18.85 -0.20
CA GLU A 229 13.49 17.62 0.55
C GLU A 229 12.48 17.40 1.69
N ALA A 230 11.91 16.20 1.76
CA ALA A 230 11.11 15.76 2.89
C ALA A 230 12.01 15.29 4.04
N ALA A 231 11.54 15.44 5.29
CA ALA A 231 12.19 14.79 6.43
C ALA A 231 12.21 13.25 6.23
N PRO A 232 13.22 12.52 6.75
CA PRO A 232 13.45 11.10 6.43
C PRO A 232 12.50 10.16 7.18
N ASN A 233 11.19 10.31 6.98
CA ASN A 233 10.15 9.43 7.51
C ASN A 233 8.95 9.37 6.54
N LEU A 234 8.15 8.31 6.67
CA LEU A 234 7.04 8.03 5.77
C LEU A 234 5.96 9.12 5.78
N ASP A 235 5.61 9.68 6.95
CA ASP A 235 4.55 10.68 7.05
C ASP A 235 4.97 12.00 6.38
N ALA A 236 6.23 12.39 6.52
CA ALA A 236 6.81 13.53 5.80
C ALA A 236 6.88 13.27 4.29
N TYR A 237 7.21 12.05 3.86
CA TYR A 237 7.14 11.66 2.45
C TYR A 237 5.72 11.73 1.90
N ALA A 238 4.72 11.24 2.63
CA ALA A 238 3.33 11.31 2.21
C ALA A 238 2.84 12.76 2.12
N ALA A 239 3.25 13.62 3.07
CA ALA A 239 2.97 15.05 3.01
C ALA A 239 3.66 15.73 1.82
N TRP A 240 4.91 15.38 1.52
CA TRP A 240 5.64 15.87 0.35
C TRP A 240 5.02 15.39 -0.97
N MET A 241 4.61 14.11 -1.04
CA MET A 241 3.98 13.52 -2.22
C MET A 241 2.76 14.34 -2.63
N THR A 242 1.91 14.67 -1.67
CA THR A 242 0.65 15.38 -1.94
C THR A 242 0.75 16.90 -1.77
N SER A 243 1.97 17.42 -1.65
CA SER A 243 2.22 18.85 -1.46
C SER A 243 1.90 19.65 -2.73
N LYS A 244 1.42 20.89 -2.56
CA LYS A 244 1.28 21.85 -3.67
C LYS A 244 2.61 22.25 -4.28
N GLN A 245 3.71 22.09 -3.54
CA GLN A 245 5.08 22.34 -4.01
C GLN A 245 5.64 21.16 -4.82
N ASN A 246 4.99 19.98 -4.79
CA ASN A 246 5.42 18.85 -5.61
C ASN A 246 5.11 19.14 -7.09
N PRO A 247 6.12 19.23 -7.96
CA PRO A 247 5.91 19.66 -9.35
C PRO A 247 5.26 18.60 -10.24
N ARG A 248 4.97 17.40 -9.70
CA ARG A 248 4.45 16.27 -10.48
C ARG A 248 3.07 15.84 -10.02
N PHE A 249 2.81 15.80 -8.71
CA PHE A 249 1.59 15.19 -8.17
C PHE A 249 0.29 15.71 -8.80
N SER A 250 0.05 17.03 -8.74
CA SER A 250 -1.15 17.63 -9.32
C SER A 250 -1.14 17.58 -10.85
N THR A 251 0.03 17.74 -11.48
CA THR A 251 0.16 17.68 -12.93
C THR A 251 -0.20 16.30 -13.47
N VAL A 252 0.23 15.23 -12.80
CA VAL A 252 0.00 13.85 -13.24
C VAL A 252 -1.48 13.51 -13.20
N ILE A 253 -2.19 13.87 -12.12
CA ILE A 253 -3.63 13.59 -12.03
C ILE A 253 -4.46 14.46 -12.97
N ALA A 254 -4.06 15.71 -13.22
CA ALA A 254 -4.77 16.59 -14.15
C ALA A 254 -4.63 16.17 -15.63
N ASN A 255 -3.62 15.35 -15.97
CA ASN A 255 -3.37 14.86 -17.33
C ASN A 255 -3.77 13.38 -17.52
N ARG A 256 -4.49 12.79 -16.58
CA ARG A 256 -5.05 11.43 -16.65
C ARG A 256 -6.48 11.46 -17.12
#